data_AF-A0A8S4GCF4-F1
#
_entry.id   AF-A0A8S4GCF4-F1
#
_cell.length_a   1.000
_cell.length_b   1.000
_cell.length_c   1.000
_cell.angle_alpha   90.00
_cell.angle_beta   90.00
_cell.angle_gamma   90.00
#
_symmetry.space_group_name_H-M   'P 1'
#
loop_
_entity.id
_entity.type
_entity.pdbx_description
1 polymer ?
#
loop_
_entity_poly.entity_id
_entity_poly.type
_entity_poly.pdbx_seq_one_letter_code
_entity_poly.pdbx_strand_id
1 'polypeptide(L)'
;MEDIPIETDSCVEIPSNSNDQLPTLPTPDETNPTTQPDEEVDMELLQTLGELEPEAMEWGEDVHDNIAKRYQITLANGLKKDIKEELGKKYLFPKNVPLCKAPTLNPEIAILLSEQNRNRDKTIMTKQDQLGKALSALGTAMSSLIKKNPDIPVVVEDTK
;
A
#
# COMPACT_ATOMS: atom_id res chain seq x y z
N MET A 1 -38.34 30.71 24.54
CA MET A 1 -39.33 29.62 24.63
C MET A 1 -39.67 29.31 23.19
N GLU A 2 -39.10 28.29 22.57
CA GLU A 2 -38.96 26.93 23.09
C GLU A 2 -37.54 26.38 22.90
N ASP A 3 -36.98 25.90 24.02
CA ASP A 3 -35.73 25.15 24.10
C ASP A 3 -35.98 23.70 23.68
N ILE A 4 -35.13 23.18 22.80
CA ILE A 4 -35.10 21.78 22.41
C ILE A 4 -34.22 21.05 23.44
N PRO A 5 -34.75 20.09 24.24
CA PRO A 5 -33.94 19.41 25.23
C PRO A 5 -33.00 18.40 24.57
N ILE A 6 -31.71 18.56 24.84
CA ILE A 6 -30.65 17.57 24.56
C ILE A 6 -30.78 16.49 25.64
N GLU A 7 -31.34 15.33 25.30
CA GLU A 7 -31.26 14.16 26.16
C GLU A 7 -29.82 13.64 26.15
N THR A 8 -29.13 13.91 27.25
CA THR A 8 -27.91 13.23 27.65
C THR A 8 -28.29 11.85 28.15
N ASP A 9 -28.12 10.81 27.32
CA ASP A 9 -28.20 9.44 27.82
C ASP A 9 -26.82 8.91 28.20
N SER A 10 -26.83 8.39 29.41
CA SER A 10 -25.72 8.04 30.27
C SER A 10 -25.19 6.65 29.93
N CYS A 11 -23.92 6.43 30.23
CA CYS A 11 -23.23 5.14 30.16
C CYS A 11 -24.10 4.00 30.72
N VAL A 12 -24.38 2.99 29.88
CA VAL A 12 -24.95 1.72 30.34
C VAL A 12 -23.81 0.90 30.93
N GLU A 13 -23.87 0.69 32.24
CA GLU A 13 -23.00 -0.22 32.98
C GLU A 13 -23.20 -1.66 32.52
N ILE A 14 -22.12 -2.32 32.11
CA ILE A 14 -22.09 -3.76 31.86
C ILE A 14 -21.93 -4.43 33.24
N PRO A 15 -22.85 -5.31 33.67
CA PRO A 15 -22.69 -5.99 34.95
C PRO A 15 -21.51 -6.96 34.93
N SER A 16 -20.54 -6.70 35.81
CA SER A 16 -19.46 -7.61 36.19
C SER A 16 -20.03 -8.92 36.73
N ASN A 17 -19.94 -9.99 35.96
CA ASN A 17 -20.13 -11.35 36.51
C ASN A 17 -18.75 -11.99 36.72
N SER A 18 -18.31 -11.98 37.99
CA SER A 18 -17.18 -12.76 38.46
C SER A 18 -17.64 -14.19 38.69
N ASN A 19 -17.10 -15.13 37.91
CA ASN A 19 -17.05 -16.53 38.33
C ASN A 19 -15.74 -17.14 37.81
N ASP A 20 -14.72 -17.06 38.67
CA ASP A 20 -13.52 -17.87 38.59
C ASP A 20 -13.88 -19.34 38.84
N GLN A 21 -13.73 -20.17 37.81
CA GLN A 21 -13.45 -21.60 38.02
C GLN A 21 -12.61 -22.10 36.84
N LEU A 22 -11.30 -22.19 37.07
CA LEU A 22 -10.35 -22.98 36.28
C LEU A 22 -10.71 -24.47 36.39
N PRO A 23 -10.73 -25.21 35.26
CA PRO A 23 -10.43 -26.64 35.26
C PRO A 23 -8.97 -26.88 34.84
N THR A 24 -8.33 -27.71 35.65
CA THR A 24 -6.92 -28.08 35.69
C THR A 24 -6.43 -28.83 34.45
N LEU A 25 -5.21 -28.50 34.01
CA LEU A 25 -4.38 -29.28 33.09
C LEU A 25 -4.05 -30.66 33.66
N PRO A 26 -3.96 -31.70 32.81
CA PRO A 26 -2.96 -32.75 32.98
C PRO A 26 -2.00 -32.79 31.78
N THR A 27 -0.72 -32.71 32.08
CA THR A 27 0.41 -33.19 31.25
C THR A 27 1.35 -33.92 32.22
N PRO A 28 2.23 -34.86 31.82
CA PRO A 28 2.59 -35.25 30.46
C PRO A 28 2.59 -36.78 30.22
N ASP A 29 2.47 -37.19 28.96
CA ASP A 29 3.16 -38.41 28.52
C ASP A 29 3.84 -38.09 27.18
N GLU A 30 5.17 -38.13 27.20
CA GLU A 30 6.01 -38.01 26.01
C GLU A 30 5.88 -39.30 25.20
N THR A 31 5.34 -39.23 23.98
CA THR A 31 5.89 -40.03 22.87
C THR A 31 5.46 -39.48 21.50
N ASN A 32 6.49 -39.06 20.75
CA ASN A 32 6.61 -39.06 19.29
C ASN A 32 5.99 -37.90 18.48
N PRO A 33 6.79 -37.21 17.60
CA PRO A 33 6.26 -36.23 16.68
C PRO A 33 5.50 -36.95 15.58
N THR A 34 4.18 -37.00 15.69
CA THR A 34 3.33 -37.35 14.55
C THR A 34 3.30 -36.11 13.67
N THR A 35 4.13 -36.12 12.62
CA THR A 35 3.89 -35.37 11.39
C THR A 35 2.41 -35.50 11.06
N GLN A 36 1.63 -34.44 11.29
CA GLN A 36 0.27 -34.41 10.78
C GLN A 36 0.38 -34.55 9.26
N PRO A 37 -0.24 -35.57 8.66
CA PRO A 37 -0.39 -35.56 7.21
C PRO A 37 -1.21 -34.32 6.88
N ASP A 38 -0.83 -33.61 5.81
CA ASP A 38 -1.67 -32.57 5.22
C ASP A 38 -3.11 -33.10 5.21
N GLU A 39 -4.03 -32.46 5.95
CA GLU A 39 -5.44 -32.84 5.93
C GLU A 39 -5.90 -32.67 4.49
N GLU A 40 -6.01 -33.79 3.79
CA GLU A 40 -6.40 -33.86 2.39
C GLU A 40 -7.85 -33.38 2.31
N VAL A 41 -8.00 -32.08 2.07
CA VAL A 41 -9.31 -31.41 2.06
C VAL A 41 -10.14 -32.05 0.96
N ASP A 42 -11.33 -32.53 1.33
CA ASP A 42 -12.23 -33.21 0.42
C ASP A 42 -12.54 -32.34 -0.82
N MET A 43 -12.24 -32.89 -1.99
CA MET A 43 -12.40 -32.24 -3.28
C MET A 43 -13.87 -31.96 -3.59
N GLU A 44 -14.81 -32.76 -3.06
CA GLU A 44 -16.24 -32.50 -3.17
C GLU A 44 -16.64 -31.25 -2.36
N LEU A 45 -16.09 -31.09 -1.15
CA LEU A 45 -16.26 -29.88 -0.35
C LEU A 45 -15.73 -28.66 -1.12
N LEU A 46 -14.51 -28.72 -1.66
CA LEU A 46 -13.92 -27.62 -2.43
C LEU A 46 -14.76 -27.25 -3.66
N GLN A 47 -15.34 -28.23 -4.35
CA GLN A 47 -16.24 -27.99 -5.49
C GLN A 47 -17.58 -27.35 -5.07
N THR A 48 -18.10 -27.67 -3.88
CA THR A 48 -19.32 -27.03 -3.36
C THR A 48 -19.10 -25.56 -2.95
N LEU A 49 -17.89 -25.17 -2.59
CA LEU A 49 -17.54 -23.78 -2.25
C LEU A 49 -17.51 -22.84 -3.46
N GLY A 50 -17.53 -23.42 -4.68
CA GLY A 50 -17.48 -22.70 -5.96
C GLY A 50 -16.26 -23.07 -6.78
N GLU A 51 -16.35 -22.90 -8.09
CA GLU A 51 -15.22 -23.10 -8.99
C GLU A 51 -14.22 -21.96 -8.79
N LEU A 52 -12.95 -22.32 -8.60
CA LEU A 52 -11.88 -21.33 -8.49
C LEU A 52 -11.66 -20.74 -9.89
N GLU A 53 -12.03 -19.48 -10.09
CA GLU A 53 -11.70 -18.76 -11.32
C GLU A 53 -10.19 -18.87 -11.57
N PRO A 54 -9.74 -19.37 -12.73
CA PRO A 54 -8.33 -19.46 -13.00
C PRO A 54 -7.75 -18.06 -12.96
N GLU A 55 -6.79 -17.82 -12.07
CA GLU A 55 -6.02 -16.59 -12.01
C GLU A 55 -5.17 -16.46 -13.28
N ALA A 56 -5.80 -16.10 -14.40
CA ALA A 56 -5.12 -15.76 -15.64
C ALA A 56 -4.52 -14.35 -15.51
N MET A 57 -3.65 -14.15 -14.52
CA MET A 57 -2.82 -12.97 -14.44
C MET A 57 -1.57 -13.24 -15.28
N GLU A 58 -1.52 -12.66 -16.48
CA GLU A 58 -0.30 -12.67 -17.27
C GLU A 58 0.76 -11.81 -16.57
N TRP A 59 1.88 -12.43 -16.18
CA TRP A 59 3.03 -11.75 -15.61
C TRP A 59 4.05 -11.41 -16.71
N GLY A 60 4.75 -10.29 -16.55
CA GLY A 60 5.84 -9.89 -17.44
C GLY A 60 7.15 -10.64 -17.16
N GLU A 61 8.21 -10.28 -17.89
CA GLU A 61 9.56 -10.84 -17.67
C GLU A 61 10.13 -10.50 -16.28
N ASP A 62 10.98 -11.39 -15.77
CA ASP A 62 11.64 -11.21 -14.49
C ASP A 62 12.65 -10.05 -14.52
N VAL A 63 12.53 -9.16 -13.53
CA VAL A 63 13.58 -8.19 -13.21
C VAL A 63 14.73 -8.87 -12.50
N HIS A 64 15.96 -8.39 -12.74
CA HIS A 64 17.19 -8.91 -12.13
C HIS A 64 17.06 -9.20 -10.63
N ASP A 65 17.48 -10.39 -10.19
CA ASP A 65 17.27 -10.94 -8.83
C ASP A 65 17.55 -9.98 -7.68
N ASN A 66 18.66 -9.22 -7.76
CA ASN A 66 19.02 -8.28 -6.71
C ASN A 66 18.04 -7.11 -6.61
N ILE A 67 17.45 -6.68 -7.73
CA ILE A 67 16.44 -5.62 -7.76
C ILE A 67 15.14 -6.17 -7.17
N ALA A 68 14.71 -7.35 -7.63
CA ALA A 68 13.50 -8.03 -7.16
C ALA A 68 13.52 -8.22 -5.62
N LYS A 69 14.62 -8.73 -5.07
CA LYS A 69 14.79 -8.90 -3.61
C LYS A 69 14.62 -7.60 -2.84
N ARG A 70 15.20 -6.49 -3.32
CA ARG A 70 15.05 -5.19 -2.66
C ARG A 70 13.65 -4.62 -2.79
N TYR A 71 13.01 -4.79 -3.96
CA TYR A 71 11.64 -4.37 -4.18
C TYR A 71 10.67 -5.10 -3.25
N GLN A 72 10.78 -6.42 -3.12
CA GLN A 72 9.94 -7.18 -2.18
C GLN A 72 10.07 -6.67 -0.74
N ILE A 73 11.30 -6.49 -0.24
CA ILE A 73 11.52 -5.96 1.13
C ILE A 73 10.92 -4.56 1.29
N THR A 74 11.09 -3.71 0.27
CA THR A 74 10.64 -2.32 0.30
C THR A 74 9.12 -2.19 0.18
N LEU A 75 8.49 -3.03 -0.64
CA LEU A 75 7.04 -3.06 -0.82
C LEU A 75 6.34 -3.65 0.42
N ALA A 76 6.92 -4.67 1.04
CA ALA A 76 6.37 -5.28 2.25
C ALA A 76 6.49 -4.37 3.49
N ASN A 77 7.66 -3.73 3.70
CA ASN A 77 7.94 -2.97 4.92
C ASN A 77 7.78 -1.46 4.75
N GLY A 78 7.57 -0.98 3.53
CA GLY A 78 7.61 0.44 3.19
C GLY A 78 9.01 1.05 3.31
N LEU A 79 9.07 2.37 3.16
CA LEU A 79 10.30 3.15 3.28
C LEU A 79 10.37 3.85 4.64
N LYS A 80 11.54 3.85 5.28
CA LYS A 80 11.78 4.63 6.51
C LYS A 80 11.60 6.13 6.23
N LYS A 81 11.08 6.86 7.21
CA LYS A 81 10.78 8.30 7.09
C LYS A 81 12.03 9.12 6.72
N ASP A 82 13.17 8.82 7.32
CA ASP A 82 14.43 9.53 7.06
C ASP A 82 14.86 9.39 5.60
N ILE A 83 14.79 8.17 5.06
CA ILE A 83 15.12 7.88 3.65
C ILE A 83 14.15 8.61 2.72
N LYS A 84 12.85 8.65 3.07
CA LYS A 84 11.84 9.38 2.30
C LYS A 84 12.14 10.88 2.25
N GLU A 85 12.55 11.47 3.37
CA GLU A 85 12.92 12.89 3.43
C GLU A 85 14.21 13.18 2.67
N GLU A 86 15.20 12.30 2.76
CA GLU A 86 16.45 12.40 2.01
C GLU A 86 16.22 12.36 0.50
N LEU A 87 15.47 11.36 0.01
CA LEU A 87 15.07 11.27 -1.40
C LEU A 87 14.29 12.50 -1.84
N GLY A 88 13.41 13.01 -0.98
CA GLY A 88 12.61 14.20 -1.22
C GLY A 88 13.41 15.50 -1.35
N LYS A 89 14.62 15.56 -0.78
CA LYS A 89 15.58 16.66 -0.91
C LYS A 89 16.51 16.46 -2.10
N LYS A 90 16.93 15.22 -2.35
CA LYS A 90 17.83 14.85 -3.45
C LYS A 90 17.21 15.07 -4.82
N TYR A 91 15.95 14.68 -4.99
CA TYR A 91 15.24 14.78 -6.25
C TYR A 91 14.24 15.92 -6.21
N LEU A 92 14.63 17.05 -6.80
CA LEU A 92 13.78 18.21 -6.99
C LEU A 92 12.97 18.08 -8.28
N PHE A 93 11.88 18.83 -8.38
CA PHE A 93 11.12 18.93 -9.61
C PHE A 93 12.00 19.52 -10.72
N PRO A 94 12.06 18.89 -11.91
CA PRO A 94 12.90 19.35 -12.99
C PRO A 94 12.31 20.62 -13.62
N LYS A 95 13.14 21.63 -13.87
CA LYS A 95 12.68 22.96 -14.34
C LYS A 95 11.93 22.93 -15.67
N ASN A 96 12.25 21.96 -16.52
CA ASN A 96 11.61 21.76 -17.81
C ASN A 96 10.26 21.03 -17.74
N VAL A 97 9.87 20.48 -16.58
CA VAL A 97 8.57 19.79 -16.40
C VAL A 97 7.88 20.32 -15.14
N PRO A 98 7.34 21.56 -15.19
CA PRO A 98 6.68 22.18 -14.03
C PRO A 98 5.41 21.44 -13.60
N LEU A 99 4.76 20.72 -14.54
CA LEU A 99 3.57 19.92 -14.30
C LEU A 99 3.83 18.68 -13.43
N CYS A 100 5.10 18.34 -13.14
CA CYS A 100 5.43 17.30 -12.16
C CYS A 100 5.08 17.72 -10.73
N LYS A 101 4.96 19.02 -10.46
CA LYS A 101 4.51 19.51 -9.15
C LYS A 101 2.99 19.40 -9.06
N ALA A 102 2.50 18.92 -7.92
CA ALA A 102 1.06 18.80 -7.70
C ALA A 102 0.37 20.18 -7.80
N PRO A 103 -0.82 20.25 -8.41
CA PRO A 103 -1.63 21.47 -8.39
C PRO A 103 -2.07 21.78 -6.96
N THR A 104 -2.09 23.07 -6.63
CA THR A 104 -2.56 23.55 -5.34
C THR A 104 -4.06 23.78 -5.38
N LEU A 105 -4.78 23.40 -4.33
CA LEU A 105 -6.20 23.68 -4.18
C LEU A 105 -6.49 25.18 -4.32
N ASN A 106 -7.50 25.51 -5.13
CA ASN A 106 -7.94 26.90 -5.28
C ASN A 106 -8.44 27.43 -3.91
N PRO A 107 -7.91 28.55 -3.40
CA PRO A 107 -8.32 29.11 -2.11
C PRO A 107 -9.81 29.42 -2.02
N GLU A 108 -10.46 29.81 -3.12
CA GLU A 108 -11.91 30.09 -3.16
C GLU A 108 -12.73 28.83 -2.86
N ILE A 109 -12.33 27.71 -3.45
CA ILE A 109 -12.99 26.41 -3.26
C ILE A 109 -12.64 25.85 -1.88
N ALA A 110 -11.42 26.09 -1.40
CA ALA A 110 -10.97 25.61 -0.11
C ALA A 110 -11.89 26.08 1.02
N ILE A 111 -12.36 27.34 1.00
CA ILE A 111 -13.24 27.91 2.03
C ILE A 111 -14.61 27.19 2.07
N LEU A 112 -15.10 26.76 0.92
CA LEU A 112 -16.41 26.09 0.79
C LEU A 112 -16.36 24.60 1.18
N LEU A 113 -15.19 23.98 1.13
CA LEU A 113 -15.02 22.56 1.43
C LEU A 113 -14.99 22.28 2.94
N SER A 114 -15.59 21.16 3.33
CA SER A 114 -15.44 20.61 4.68
C SER A 114 -13.98 20.24 4.98
N GLU A 115 -13.62 20.23 6.25
CA GLU A 115 -12.26 19.86 6.70
C GLU A 115 -11.84 18.48 6.19
N GLN A 116 -12.77 17.51 6.20
CA GLN A 116 -12.53 16.18 5.65
C GLN A 116 -12.10 16.25 4.18
N ASN A 117 -12.79 17.03 3.36
CA ASN A 117 -12.48 17.15 1.93
C ASN A 117 -11.16 17.89 1.69
N ARG A 118 -10.85 18.91 2.51
CA ARG A 118 -9.55 19.60 2.46
C ARG A 118 -8.39 18.66 2.84
N ASN A 119 -8.58 17.80 3.83
CA ASN A 119 -7.56 16.84 4.25
C ASN A 119 -7.34 15.74 3.19
N ARG A 120 -8.41 15.29 2.52
CA ARG A 120 -8.31 14.37 1.38
C ARG A 120 -7.53 14.99 0.23
N ASP A 121 -7.84 16.23 -0.15
CA ASP A 121 -7.12 16.96 -1.18
C ASP A 121 -5.62 17.11 -0.85
N LYS A 122 -5.30 17.56 0.37
CA LYS A 122 -3.91 17.66 0.85
C LYS A 122 -3.15 16.32 0.78
N THR A 123 -3.84 15.22 1.08
CA THR A 123 -3.25 13.87 1.00
C THR A 123 -2.95 13.49 -0.45
N ILE A 124 -3.85 13.81 -1.39
CA ILE A 124 -3.67 13.58 -2.82
C ILE A 124 -2.52 14.43 -3.35
N MET A 125 -2.49 15.72 -3.02
CA MET A 125 -1.40 16.64 -3.36
C MET A 125 -0.04 16.09 -2.90
N THR A 126 0.04 15.57 -1.66
CA THR A 126 1.29 14.97 -1.13
C THR A 126 1.74 13.74 -1.92
N LYS A 127 0.79 12.89 -2.35
CA LYS A 127 1.08 11.71 -3.18
C LYS A 127 1.54 12.12 -4.58
N GLN A 128 0.88 13.10 -5.19
CA GLN A 128 1.25 13.63 -6.50
C GLN A 128 2.65 14.25 -6.47
N ASP A 129 2.99 15.02 -5.44
CA ASP A 129 4.33 15.57 -5.27
C ASP A 129 5.38 14.46 -5.11
N GLN A 130 5.08 13.40 -4.36
CA GLN A 130 5.97 12.25 -4.24
C GLN A 130 6.19 11.56 -5.59
N LEU A 131 5.14 11.37 -6.40
CA LEU A 131 5.24 10.82 -7.75
C LEU A 131 6.06 11.73 -8.67
N GLY A 132 5.85 13.04 -8.62
CA GLY A 132 6.63 14.00 -9.40
C GLY A 132 8.12 13.97 -9.10
N LYS A 133 8.49 13.81 -7.82
CA LYS A 133 9.90 13.62 -7.42
C LYS A 133 10.46 12.27 -7.86
N ALA A 134 9.66 11.20 -7.79
CA ALA A 134 10.06 9.89 -8.31
C ALA A 134 10.29 9.92 -9.82
N LEU A 135 9.44 10.62 -10.56
CA LEU A 135 9.59 10.82 -12.00
C LEU A 135 10.86 11.62 -12.33
N SER A 136 11.22 12.61 -11.52
CA SER A 136 12.49 13.32 -11.64
C SER A 136 13.70 12.41 -11.45
N ALA A 137 13.64 11.52 -10.46
CA ALA A 137 14.69 10.52 -10.23
C ALA A 137 14.85 9.57 -11.42
N LEU A 138 13.72 9.06 -11.93
CA LEU A 138 13.69 8.20 -13.10
C LEU A 138 14.22 8.91 -14.35
N GLY A 139 13.77 10.14 -14.60
CA GLY A 139 14.23 10.96 -15.73
C GLY A 139 15.72 11.27 -15.67
N THR A 140 16.27 11.48 -14.46
CA THR A 140 17.72 11.65 -14.25
C THR A 140 18.50 10.37 -14.59
N ALA A 141 17.97 9.21 -14.18
CA ALA A 141 18.56 7.91 -14.50
C ALA A 141 18.51 7.63 -16.01
N MET A 142 17.35 7.83 -16.65
CA MET A 142 17.17 7.70 -18.10
C MET A 142 18.09 8.65 -18.87
N SER A 143 18.16 9.93 -18.48
CA SER A 143 19.08 10.90 -19.08
C SER A 143 20.55 10.47 -18.96
N SER A 144 20.90 9.81 -17.86
CA SER A 144 22.25 9.28 -17.65
C SER A 144 22.55 8.05 -18.50
N LEU A 145 21.54 7.21 -18.75
CA LEU A 145 21.65 6.04 -19.63
C LEU A 145 21.82 6.47 -21.09
N ILE A 146 21.00 7.41 -21.57
CA ILE A 146 21.07 7.96 -22.94
C ILE A 146 22.44 8.62 -23.19
N LYS A 147 22.99 9.35 -22.21
CA LYS A 147 24.32 9.95 -22.35
C LYS A 147 25.46 8.94 -22.42
N LYS A 148 25.28 7.73 -21.88
CA LYS A 148 26.30 6.68 -21.85
C LYS A 148 26.20 5.72 -23.05
N ASN A 149 25.01 5.55 -23.62
CA ASN A 149 24.77 4.68 -24.77
C ASN A 149 24.15 5.49 -25.93
N PRO A 150 24.92 5.84 -26.98
CA PRO A 150 24.37 6.44 -28.20
C PRO A 150 23.57 5.45 -29.06
N ASP A 151 23.73 4.13 -28.87
CA ASP A 151 23.03 3.06 -29.61
C ASP A 151 21.90 2.43 -28.77
N ILE A 152 20.93 3.21 -28.34
CA ILE A 152 19.63 2.62 -27.99
C ILE A 152 18.92 2.43 -29.33
N PRO A 153 18.75 1.19 -29.84
CA PRO A 153 18.01 0.98 -31.07
C PRO A 153 16.60 1.55 -30.89
N VAL A 154 16.20 2.40 -31.84
CA VAL A 154 14.83 2.87 -32.00
C VAL A 154 13.99 1.63 -32.30
N VAL A 155 13.53 0.95 -31.25
CA VAL A 155 12.50 -0.06 -31.41
C VAL A 155 11.18 0.71 -31.52
N VAL A 156 10.40 0.34 -32.54
CA VAL A 156 9.09 0.87 -32.92
C VAL A 156 9.11 2.01 -33.94
N GLU A 157 9.41 1.71 -35.22
CA GLU A 157 8.62 2.14 -36.39
C GLU A 157 8.83 1.15 -37.56
N ASP A 158 8.42 -0.11 -37.41
CA ASP A 158 8.16 -0.98 -38.56
C ASP A 158 6.73 -1.51 -38.46
N THR A 159 5.79 -0.64 -38.85
CA THR A 159 4.45 -1.08 -39.24
C THR A 159 3.91 -0.14 -40.32
N LYS A 160 4.40 -0.29 -41.55
CA LYS A 160 3.56 -0.42 -42.75
C LYS A 160 4.36 -0.79 -43.98
#